data_AF-A0A5S3UGZ2-F1
#
_entry.id   AF-A0A5S3UGZ2-F1
#
_cell.length_a   1.000
_cell.length_b   1.000
_cell.length_c   1.000
_cell.angle_alpha   90.00
_cell.angle_beta   90.00
_cell.angle_gamma   90.00
#
_symmetry.space_group_name_H-M   'P 1'
#
loop_
_entity.id
_entity.type
_entity.pdbx_description
1 polymer ?
#
loop_
_entity_poly.entity_id
_entity_poly.type
_entity_poly.pdbx_seq_one_letter_code
_entity_poly.pdbx_strand_id
1 'polypeptide(L)'
;MAGWVYVLENKSMPGLVKVGYTKHSPKSRAGQLYQTGIPTPFTIYYAGLFENPRLIEGKAHKTLKHCRVSRGREFFKCRPSEAVSAIEAHAKPASTKSEISKSEWANFYKAKKAVEKNCRAEISVIEVERKYLIEKLKDKKENIYLNAKKLTGGVTYGHFAGWFLPSILICDAFENEGFAFFIIWLLGSLTTSNHQINKIKKSNNYNNLVTNRLTSIKLEEVELNSTIDSQIALTKDKANQKIQTLKNNLNQP
;
A
#
# COMPACT_ATOMS: atom_id res chain seq x y z
N MET A 1 26.45 -36.25 11.61
CA MET A 1 26.46 -34.83 11.21
C MET A 1 25.41 -34.67 10.13
N ALA A 2 24.35 -33.92 10.40
CA ALA A 2 23.19 -33.86 9.51
C ALA A 2 23.50 -33.24 8.14
N GLY A 3 22.76 -33.66 7.12
CA GLY A 3 22.85 -33.11 5.77
C GLY A 3 21.84 -33.75 4.83
N TRP A 4 21.89 -33.34 3.57
CA TRP A 4 20.91 -33.69 2.56
C TRP A 4 21.36 -34.88 1.73
N VAL A 5 20.46 -35.83 1.48
CA VAL A 5 20.60 -36.82 0.42
C VAL A 5 19.59 -36.47 -0.67
N TYR A 6 20.04 -36.39 -1.92
CA TYR A 6 19.25 -35.88 -3.02
C TYR A 6 19.27 -36.81 -4.24
N VAL A 7 18.25 -36.66 -5.08
CA VAL A 7 18.16 -37.22 -6.43
C VAL A 7 18.09 -36.06 -7.41
N LEU A 8 19.07 -35.99 -8.32
CA LEU A 8 19.10 -35.00 -9.39
C LEU A 8 18.79 -35.64 -10.74
N GLU A 9 18.11 -34.88 -11.58
CA GLU A 9 17.85 -35.19 -12.98
C GLU A 9 18.49 -34.16 -13.88
N ASN A 10 18.70 -34.52 -15.14
CA ASN A 10 19.23 -33.62 -16.15
C ASN A 10 18.45 -33.83 -17.46
N LYS A 11 17.92 -32.75 -18.04
CA LYS A 11 17.11 -32.84 -19.27
C LYS A 11 17.88 -33.41 -20.45
N SER A 12 19.20 -33.19 -20.50
CA SER A 12 20.08 -33.71 -21.54
C SER A 12 20.55 -35.15 -21.27
N MET A 13 20.19 -35.75 -20.13
CA MET A 13 20.52 -37.14 -19.78
C MET A 13 19.25 -37.89 -19.31
N PRO A 14 18.24 -38.06 -20.18
CA PRO A 14 16.98 -38.70 -19.80
C PRO A 14 17.19 -40.14 -19.35
N GLY A 15 16.50 -40.55 -18.29
CA GLY A 15 16.61 -41.90 -17.72
C GLY A 15 17.88 -42.16 -16.91
N LEU A 16 18.72 -41.14 -16.69
CA LEU A 16 19.80 -41.17 -15.72
C LEU A 16 19.52 -40.22 -14.56
N VAL A 17 19.75 -40.71 -13.34
CA VAL A 17 19.67 -39.91 -12.12
C VAL A 17 20.99 -39.91 -11.39
N LYS A 18 21.31 -38.79 -10.74
CA LYS A 18 22.45 -38.69 -9.82
C LYS A 18 21.95 -38.74 -8.38
N VAL A 19 22.47 -39.69 -7.61
CA VAL A 19 22.22 -39.78 -6.16
C VAL A 19 23.47 -39.33 -5.44
N GLY A 20 23.35 -38.33 -4.58
CA GLY A 20 24.49 -37.84 -3.80
C GLY A 20 24.05 -37.18 -2.51
N TYR A 21 25.02 -36.71 -1.74
CA TYR A 21 24.75 -35.94 -0.54
C TYR A 21 25.46 -34.58 -0.52
N THR A 22 25.02 -33.71 0.38
CA THR A 22 25.68 -32.44 0.69
C THR A 22 25.40 -32.03 2.14
N LYS A 23 26.35 -31.34 2.78
CA LYS A 23 26.13 -30.70 4.08
C LYS A 23 25.45 -29.34 3.95
N HIS A 24 25.44 -28.77 2.74
CA HIS A 24 24.83 -27.48 2.42
C HIS A 24 23.52 -27.67 1.65
N SER A 25 23.00 -26.61 1.03
CA SER A 25 21.80 -26.70 0.19
C SER A 25 22.00 -27.63 -1.03
N PRO A 26 21.05 -28.54 -1.31
CA PRO A 26 21.01 -29.32 -2.56
C PRO A 26 21.00 -28.45 -3.81
N LYS A 27 20.44 -27.22 -3.74
CA LYS A 27 20.39 -26.27 -4.87
C LYS A 27 21.77 -25.74 -5.20
N SER A 28 22.53 -25.35 -4.18
CA SER A 28 23.93 -24.95 -4.33
C SER A 28 24.76 -26.09 -4.93
N ARG A 29 24.58 -27.33 -4.44
CA ARG A 29 25.29 -28.50 -4.97
C ARG A 29 24.93 -28.80 -6.42
N ALA A 30 23.65 -28.72 -6.79
CA ALA A 30 23.21 -28.91 -8.18
C ALA A 30 23.84 -27.87 -9.13
N GLY A 31 23.97 -26.62 -8.68
CA GLY A 31 24.67 -25.56 -9.42
C GLY A 31 26.17 -25.81 -9.59
N GLN A 32 26.86 -26.25 -8.53
CA GLN A 32 28.29 -26.58 -8.59
C GLN A 32 28.61 -27.74 -9.54
N LEU A 33 27.66 -28.65 -9.74
CA LEU A 33 27.79 -29.79 -10.64
C LEU A 33 27.59 -29.41 -12.11
N TYR A 34 27.06 -28.23 -12.40
CA TYR A 34 26.95 -27.71 -13.76
C TYR A 34 28.30 -27.12 -14.19
N GLN A 35 29.07 -27.91 -14.94
CA GLN A 35 30.43 -27.59 -15.39
C GLN A 35 30.59 -27.87 -16.90
N THR A 36 31.75 -27.52 -17.46
CA THR A 36 32.13 -27.84 -18.85
C THR A 36 31.97 -29.34 -19.11
N GLY A 37 31.07 -29.70 -20.03
CA GLY A 37 30.76 -31.10 -20.36
C GLY A 37 29.38 -31.59 -19.90
N ILE A 38 28.59 -30.78 -19.20
CA ILE A 38 27.18 -31.07 -18.91
C ILE A 38 26.28 -30.08 -19.67
N PRO A 39 25.44 -30.52 -20.64
CA PRO A 39 24.78 -29.60 -21.58
C PRO A 39 23.66 -28.75 -20.97
N THR A 40 23.00 -29.22 -19.91
CA THR A 40 21.95 -28.48 -19.20
C THR A 40 22.12 -28.58 -17.68
N PRO A 41 21.59 -27.63 -16.89
CA PRO A 41 21.68 -27.69 -15.43
C PRO A 41 20.87 -28.85 -14.85
N PHE A 42 21.30 -29.34 -13.68
CA PHE A 42 20.56 -30.34 -12.93
C PHE A 42 19.31 -29.76 -12.26
N THR A 43 18.23 -30.54 -12.23
CA THR A 43 17.01 -30.28 -11.46
C THR A 43 16.95 -31.23 -10.26
N ILE A 44 16.52 -30.72 -9.10
CA ILE A 44 16.34 -31.54 -7.89
C ILE A 44 14.98 -32.22 -7.97
N TYR A 45 14.97 -33.54 -8.17
CA TYR A 45 13.75 -34.34 -8.10
C TYR A 45 13.35 -34.59 -6.63
N TYR A 46 14.34 -34.90 -5.79
CA TYR A 46 14.13 -35.18 -4.36
C TYR A 46 15.30 -34.67 -3.53
N ALA A 47 15.03 -34.23 -2.31
CA ALA A 47 16.05 -34.02 -1.29
C ALA A 47 15.44 -34.22 0.10
N GLY A 48 16.04 -35.11 0.89
CA GLY A 48 15.67 -35.39 2.28
C GLY A 48 16.81 -35.05 3.24
N LEU A 49 16.48 -34.55 4.43
CA LEU A 49 17.44 -34.25 5.49
C LEU A 49 17.63 -35.46 6.41
N PHE A 50 18.88 -35.87 6.61
CA PHE A 50 19.25 -37.06 7.40
C PHE A 50 20.39 -36.72 8.37
N GLU A 51 20.44 -37.40 9.52
CA GLU A 51 21.54 -37.22 10.50
C GLU A 51 22.90 -37.75 10.02
N ASN A 52 22.89 -38.80 9.19
CA ASN A 52 24.09 -39.46 8.66
C ASN A 52 24.00 -39.62 7.13
N PRO A 53 23.98 -38.51 6.38
CA PRO A 53 23.65 -38.52 4.95
C PRO A 53 24.64 -39.34 4.11
N ARG A 54 25.93 -39.33 4.46
CA ARG A 54 26.97 -40.14 3.80
C ARG A 54 26.72 -41.65 3.94
N LEU A 55 26.23 -42.10 5.10
CA LEU A 55 25.90 -43.50 5.33
C LEU A 55 24.69 -43.89 4.48
N ILE A 56 23.64 -43.06 4.49
CA ILE A 56 22.40 -43.30 3.74
C ILE A 56 22.66 -43.31 2.24
N GLU A 57 23.41 -42.33 1.72
CA GLU A 57 23.85 -42.31 0.33
C GLU A 57 24.60 -43.59 -0.05
N GLY A 58 25.60 -43.98 0.74
CA GLY A 58 26.37 -45.20 0.47
C GLY A 58 25.51 -46.47 0.47
N LYS A 59 24.50 -46.55 1.34
CA LYS A 59 23.51 -47.66 1.34
C LYS A 59 22.61 -47.61 0.10
N ALA A 60 22.10 -46.43 -0.27
CA ALA A 60 21.31 -46.25 -1.49
C ALA A 60 22.11 -46.63 -2.75
N HIS A 61 23.38 -46.24 -2.84
CA HIS A 61 24.27 -46.63 -3.93
C HIS A 61 24.49 -48.15 -4.00
N LYS A 62 24.54 -48.85 -2.86
CA LYS A 62 24.61 -50.32 -2.81
C LYS A 62 23.32 -50.96 -3.35
N THR A 63 22.16 -50.44 -2.96
CA THR A 63 20.85 -50.88 -3.48
C THR A 63 20.74 -50.67 -5.00
N LEU A 64 21.18 -49.51 -5.49
CA LEU A 64 21.15 -49.15 -6.91
C LEU A 64 22.35 -49.68 -7.72
N LYS A 65 23.21 -50.52 -7.13
CA LYS A 65 24.45 -50.99 -7.78
C LYS A 65 24.19 -51.66 -9.13
N HIS A 66 23.07 -52.37 -9.26
CA HIS A 66 22.68 -53.11 -10.45
C HIS A 66 22.40 -52.20 -11.67
N CYS A 67 21.99 -50.95 -11.45
CA CYS A 67 21.71 -49.97 -12.49
C CYS A 67 22.74 -48.84 -12.57
N ARG A 68 23.89 -48.97 -11.89
CA ARG A 68 24.95 -47.97 -11.87
C ARG A 68 25.70 -47.92 -13.21
N VAL A 69 25.81 -46.74 -13.81
CA VAL A 69 26.38 -46.55 -15.16
C VAL A 69 27.90 -46.67 -15.19
N SER A 70 28.58 -46.20 -14.14
CA SER A 70 30.04 -46.27 -14.04
C SER A 70 30.46 -46.48 -12.58
N ARG A 71 31.48 -47.30 -12.36
CA ARG A 71 32.00 -47.62 -11.02
C ARG A 71 32.52 -46.38 -10.29
N GLY A 72 33.07 -45.40 -11.01
CA GLY A 72 33.64 -44.17 -10.45
C GLY A 72 32.66 -42.99 -10.36
N ARG A 73 31.41 -43.13 -10.84
CA ARG A 73 30.44 -42.04 -10.83
C ARG A 73 29.14 -42.45 -10.15
N GLU A 74 28.41 -41.48 -9.64
CA GLU A 74 27.19 -41.69 -8.85
C GLU A 74 25.93 -41.53 -9.71
N PHE A 75 25.97 -42.05 -10.93
CA PHE A 75 24.85 -42.02 -11.89
C PHE A 75 24.25 -43.40 -12.05
N PHE A 76 22.92 -43.44 -12.06
CA PHE A 76 22.12 -44.66 -12.07
C PHE A 76 21.07 -44.58 -13.19
N LYS A 77 20.93 -45.66 -13.96
CA LYS A 77 19.95 -45.78 -15.05
C LYS A 77 18.66 -46.37 -14.49
N CYS A 78 17.88 -45.54 -13.81
CA CYS A 78 16.62 -45.91 -13.18
C CYS A 78 15.63 -44.73 -13.16
N ARG A 79 14.37 -44.99 -12.77
CA ARG A 79 13.40 -43.91 -12.58
C ARG A 79 13.76 -43.10 -11.32
N PRO A 80 13.52 -41.78 -11.30
CA PRO A 80 13.80 -40.97 -10.11
C PRO A 80 13.08 -41.46 -8.85
N SER A 81 11.83 -41.93 -8.99
CA SER A 81 11.08 -42.53 -7.90
C SER A 81 11.75 -43.77 -7.30
N GLU A 82 12.40 -44.59 -8.13
CA GLU A 82 13.13 -45.78 -7.68
C GLU A 82 14.37 -45.39 -6.86
N ALA A 83 15.09 -44.36 -7.28
CA ALA A 83 16.20 -43.81 -6.52
C ALA A 83 15.75 -43.22 -5.16
N VAL A 84 14.59 -42.57 -5.12
CA VAL A 84 13.97 -42.10 -3.87
C VAL A 84 13.64 -43.27 -2.95
N SER A 85 12.96 -44.30 -3.46
CA SER A 85 12.66 -45.50 -2.68
C SER A 85 13.91 -46.19 -2.14
N ALA A 86 15.00 -46.22 -2.92
CA ALA A 86 16.28 -46.76 -2.47
C ALA A 86 16.91 -45.95 -1.33
N ILE A 87 16.71 -44.63 -1.28
CA ILE A 87 17.15 -43.78 -0.17
C ILE A 87 16.27 -44.04 1.07
N GLU A 88 14.95 -43.97 0.89
CA GLU A 88 13.97 -44.06 1.98
C GLU A 88 13.86 -45.46 2.60
N ALA A 89 14.28 -46.50 1.89
CA ALA A 89 14.40 -47.86 2.41
C ALA A 89 15.39 -47.97 3.58
N HIS A 90 16.37 -47.06 3.70
CA HIS A 90 17.41 -47.12 4.73
C HIS A 90 17.20 -46.15 5.89
N ALA A 91 16.40 -45.10 5.70
CA ALA A 91 15.98 -44.17 6.74
C ALA A 91 14.84 -43.29 6.22
N LYS A 92 13.95 -42.85 7.13
CA LYS A 92 13.01 -41.77 6.82
C LYS A 92 13.72 -40.42 6.98
N PRO A 93 13.55 -39.46 6.05
CA PRO A 93 14.08 -38.12 6.22
C PRO A 93 13.40 -37.42 7.39
N ALA A 94 14.13 -36.58 8.11
CA ALA A 94 13.54 -35.70 9.12
C ALA A 94 12.61 -34.65 8.47
N SER A 95 12.92 -34.26 7.24
CA SER A 95 12.09 -33.41 6.39
C SER A 95 12.53 -33.51 4.93
N THR A 96 11.61 -33.25 4.01
CA THR A 96 11.88 -33.19 2.58
C THR A 96 11.83 -31.74 2.06
N LYS A 97 12.53 -31.46 0.94
CA LYS A 97 12.49 -30.14 0.30
C LYS A 97 11.07 -29.70 -0.08
N SER A 98 10.18 -30.64 -0.44
CA SER A 98 8.79 -30.32 -0.76
C SER A 98 7.99 -29.90 0.47
N GLU A 99 8.23 -30.52 1.63
CA GLU A 99 7.62 -30.13 2.92
C GLU A 99 8.17 -28.81 3.44
N ILE A 100 9.49 -28.59 3.35
CA ILE A 100 10.12 -27.32 3.70
C ILE A 100 9.60 -26.20 2.81
N SER A 101 9.54 -26.41 1.50
CA SER A 101 8.92 -25.45 0.59
C SER A 101 7.48 -25.16 1.00
N LYS A 102 6.66 -26.16 1.32
CA LYS A 102 5.27 -25.93 1.76
C LYS A 102 5.19 -25.11 3.05
N SER A 103 6.02 -25.41 4.06
CA SER A 103 6.01 -24.70 5.34
C SER A 103 6.58 -23.28 5.21
N GLU A 104 7.62 -23.08 4.41
CA GLU A 104 8.19 -21.78 4.05
C GLU A 104 7.15 -20.90 3.35
N TRP A 105 6.44 -21.41 2.35
CA TRP A 105 5.36 -20.69 1.68
C TRP A 105 4.21 -20.36 2.64
N ALA A 106 3.81 -21.29 3.52
CA ALA A 106 2.79 -21.01 4.54
C ALA A 106 3.21 -19.88 5.49
N ASN A 107 4.47 -19.88 5.93
CA ASN A 107 5.06 -18.82 6.75
C ASN A 107 5.10 -17.49 6.00
N PHE A 108 5.46 -17.49 4.72
CA PHE A 108 5.42 -16.30 3.87
C PHE A 108 4.02 -15.71 3.78
N TYR A 109 2.99 -16.51 3.50
CA TYR A 109 1.61 -16.00 3.43
C TYR A 109 1.13 -15.43 4.76
N LYS A 110 1.50 -16.06 5.88
CA LYS A 110 1.22 -15.54 7.23
C LYS A 110 1.91 -14.19 7.46
N ALA A 111 3.20 -14.08 7.13
CA ALA A 111 3.96 -12.84 7.28
C ALA A 111 3.45 -11.73 6.35
N LYS A 112 3.15 -12.06 5.09
CA LYS A 112 2.54 -11.14 4.11
C LYS A 112 1.23 -10.55 4.65
N LYS A 113 0.34 -11.41 5.16
CA LYS A 113 -0.95 -10.98 5.72
C LYS A 113 -0.77 -10.05 6.92
N ALA A 114 0.23 -10.30 7.76
CA ALA A 114 0.55 -9.42 8.89
C ALA A 114 1.05 -8.03 8.41
N VAL A 115 1.91 -7.98 7.39
CA VAL A 115 2.38 -6.72 6.79
C VAL A 115 1.22 -5.94 6.17
N GLU A 116 0.35 -6.60 5.41
CA GLU A 116 -0.84 -5.97 4.80
C GLU A 116 -1.80 -5.43 5.87
N LYS A 117 -2.00 -6.17 6.97
CA LYS A 117 -2.83 -5.72 8.10
C LYS A 117 -2.25 -4.46 8.74
N ASN A 118 -0.95 -4.43 9.00
CA ASN A 118 -0.30 -3.27 9.61
C ASN A 118 -0.34 -2.04 8.68
N CYS A 119 -0.09 -2.24 7.38
CA CYS A 119 -0.20 -1.19 6.37
C CYS A 119 -1.62 -0.59 6.33
N ARG A 120 -2.66 -1.44 6.34
CA ARG A 120 -4.06 -0.97 6.41
C ARG A 120 -4.35 -0.18 7.69
N ALA A 121 -3.84 -0.64 8.84
CA ALA A 121 -4.02 0.07 10.10
C ALA A 121 -3.35 1.45 10.08
N GLU A 122 -2.12 1.55 9.58
CA GLU A 122 -1.39 2.81 9.45
C GLU A 122 -2.12 3.79 8.51
N ILE A 123 -2.56 3.32 7.33
CA ILE A 123 -3.35 4.14 6.40
C ILE A 123 -4.65 4.61 7.05
N SER A 124 -5.34 3.77 7.82
CA SER A 124 -6.60 4.17 8.48
C SER A 124 -6.40 5.30 9.49
N VAL A 125 -5.26 5.36 10.18
CA VAL A 125 -4.92 6.45 11.10
C VAL A 125 -4.71 7.75 10.31
N ILE A 126 -3.95 7.67 9.20
CA ILE A 126 -3.70 8.82 8.31
C ILE A 126 -5.03 9.36 7.73
N GLU A 127 -5.96 8.49 7.34
CA GLU A 127 -7.27 8.90 6.83
C GLU A 127 -8.15 9.57 7.88
N VAL A 128 -8.06 9.14 9.15
CA VAL A 128 -8.75 9.83 10.26
C VAL A 128 -8.18 11.22 10.46
N GLU A 129 -6.85 11.37 10.42
CA GLU A 129 -6.18 12.67 10.50
C GLU A 129 -6.58 13.58 9.33
N ARG A 130 -6.65 13.04 8.10
CA ARG A 130 -7.14 13.77 6.91
C ARG A 130 -8.52 14.37 7.15
N LYS A 131 -9.46 13.57 7.67
CA LYS A 131 -10.84 14.01 7.94
C LYS A 131 -10.88 15.13 8.98
N TYR A 132 -10.11 14.98 10.06
CA TYR A 132 -10.01 16.00 11.10
C TYR A 132 -9.49 17.34 10.56
N LEU A 133 -8.44 17.30 9.74
CA LEU A 133 -7.83 18.50 9.16
C LEU A 133 -8.76 19.18 8.14
N ILE A 134 -9.49 18.42 7.33
CA ILE A 134 -10.49 18.96 6.40
C ILE A 134 -11.62 19.67 7.15
N GLU A 135 -12.14 19.10 8.24
CA GLU A 135 -13.20 19.76 9.03
C GLU A 135 -12.69 21.06 9.64
N LYS A 136 -11.45 21.08 10.13
CA LYS A 136 -10.80 22.31 10.63
C LYS A 136 -10.68 23.40 9.55
N LEU A 137 -10.38 23.03 8.30
CA LEU A 137 -10.34 23.98 7.18
C LEU A 137 -11.74 24.51 6.84
N LYS A 138 -12.77 23.67 6.93
CA LYS A 138 -14.16 24.05 6.73
C LYS A 138 -14.63 25.04 7.81
N ASP A 139 -14.28 24.81 9.07
CA ASP A 139 -14.56 25.75 10.17
C ASP A 139 -13.87 27.11 9.94
N LYS A 140 -12.60 27.12 9.50
CA LYS A 140 -11.89 28.35 9.12
C LYS A 140 -12.64 29.10 8.01
N LYS A 141 -13.13 28.38 7.00
CA LYS A 141 -13.87 28.93 5.86
C LYS A 141 -15.20 29.54 6.29
N GLU A 142 -15.96 28.86 7.14
CA GLU A 142 -17.22 29.36 7.68
C GLU A 142 -17.02 30.66 8.49
N ASN A 143 -15.99 30.69 9.35
CA ASN A 143 -15.63 31.88 10.11
C ASN A 143 -15.31 33.09 9.22
N ILE A 144 -14.68 32.88 8.07
CA ILE A 144 -14.44 33.95 7.09
C ILE A 144 -15.77 34.50 6.55
N TYR A 145 -16.71 33.63 6.17
CA TYR A 145 -18.02 34.08 5.68
C TYR A 145 -18.84 34.79 6.76
N LEU A 146 -18.81 34.31 8.00
CA LEU A 146 -19.47 34.97 9.13
C LEU A 146 -18.90 36.38 9.36
N ASN A 147 -17.58 36.52 9.34
CA ASN A 147 -16.93 37.83 9.47
C ASN A 147 -17.25 38.74 8.27
N ALA A 148 -17.25 38.21 7.05
CA ALA A 148 -17.64 38.96 5.86
C ALA A 148 -19.08 39.49 5.97
N LYS A 149 -20.01 38.66 6.45
CA LYS A 149 -21.41 39.03 6.67
C LYS A 149 -21.55 40.16 7.69
N LYS A 150 -20.74 40.17 8.76
CA LYS A 150 -20.72 41.27 9.74
C LYS A 150 -20.30 42.60 9.11
N LEU A 151 -19.31 42.60 8.20
CA LEU A 151 -18.91 43.83 7.50
C LEU A 151 -20.03 44.40 6.62
N THR A 152 -20.83 43.56 5.97
CA THR A 152 -21.87 44.03 5.04
C THR A 152 -23.24 44.24 5.71
N GLY A 153 -23.55 43.50 6.77
CA GLY A 153 -24.89 43.47 7.38
C GLY A 153 -25.29 44.75 8.13
N GLY A 154 -24.31 45.50 8.66
CA GLY A 154 -24.57 46.79 9.30
C GLY A 154 -25.10 47.86 8.34
N VAL A 155 -24.74 47.77 7.06
CA VAL A 155 -25.16 48.73 6.02
C VAL A 155 -26.66 48.62 5.75
N THR A 156 -27.16 47.41 5.54
CA THR A 156 -28.59 47.18 5.33
C THR A 156 -29.39 47.61 6.55
N TYR A 157 -28.96 47.20 7.74
CA TYR A 157 -29.70 47.52 8.96
C TYR A 157 -29.75 49.04 9.21
N GLY A 158 -28.63 49.74 9.07
CA GLY A 158 -28.57 51.19 9.28
C GLY A 158 -29.47 51.99 8.33
N HIS A 159 -29.50 51.65 7.04
CA HIS A 159 -30.33 52.36 6.05
C HIS A 159 -31.82 52.08 6.23
N PHE A 160 -32.22 50.84 6.48
CA PHE A 160 -33.63 50.51 6.66
C PHE A 160 -34.17 50.96 8.02
N ALA A 161 -33.44 50.74 9.12
CA ALA A 161 -33.92 51.08 10.46
C ALA A 161 -33.98 52.59 10.70
N GLY A 162 -33.02 53.37 10.17
CA GLY A 162 -32.96 54.82 10.36
C GLY A 162 -34.08 55.59 9.67
N TRP A 163 -34.66 55.02 8.62
CA TRP A 163 -35.66 55.69 7.77
C TRP A 163 -37.07 55.08 7.88
N PHE A 164 -37.21 53.93 8.55
CA PHE A 164 -38.49 53.29 8.75
C PHE A 164 -39.49 54.19 9.51
N LEU A 165 -39.09 54.79 10.62
CA LEU A 165 -39.95 55.69 11.41
C LEU A 165 -40.38 56.95 10.64
N PRO A 166 -39.48 57.72 10.00
CA PRO A 166 -39.87 58.82 9.12
C PRO A 166 -40.84 58.41 8.01
N SER A 167 -40.63 57.24 7.42
CA SER A 167 -41.47 56.74 6.32
C SER A 167 -42.91 56.46 6.76
N ILE A 168 -43.11 55.96 7.99
CA ILE A 168 -44.45 55.76 8.57
C ILE A 168 -45.17 57.09 8.77
N LEU A 169 -44.47 58.09 9.32
CA LEU A 169 -45.04 59.43 9.56
C LEU A 169 -45.45 60.13 8.25
N ILE A 170 -44.70 59.92 7.16
CA ILE A 170 -45.03 60.46 5.84
C ILE A 170 -46.26 59.76 5.24
N CYS A 171 -46.39 58.44 5.40
CA CYS A 171 -47.58 57.71 4.95
C CYS A 171 -48.86 58.19 5.66
N ASP A 172 -48.77 58.50 6.96
CA ASP A 172 -49.91 59.00 7.75
C ASP A 172 -50.30 60.44 7.37
N ALA A 173 -49.31 61.29 7.04
CA ALA A 173 -49.54 62.68 6.66
C ALA A 173 -50.10 62.89 5.24
N PHE A 174 -49.98 61.91 4.34
CA PHE A 174 -50.35 62.02 2.92
C PHE A 174 -51.16 60.80 2.45
N GLU A 175 -52.46 60.77 2.77
CA GLU A 175 -53.36 59.60 2.61
C GLU A 175 -53.32 58.91 1.23
N ASN A 176 -53.23 59.66 0.11
CA ASN A 176 -53.27 59.10 -1.25
C ASN A 176 -51.90 58.98 -1.95
N GLU A 177 -50.91 59.79 -1.59
CA GLU A 177 -49.58 59.81 -2.26
C GLU A 177 -48.46 59.20 -1.42
N GLY A 178 -48.65 59.04 -0.10
CA GLY A 178 -47.64 58.54 0.83
C GLY A 178 -47.08 57.17 0.46
N PHE A 179 -47.93 56.29 -0.09
CA PHE A 179 -47.49 54.97 -0.57
C PHE A 179 -46.51 55.05 -1.75
N ALA A 180 -46.72 55.97 -2.70
CA ALA A 180 -45.80 56.16 -3.82
C ALA A 180 -44.43 56.66 -3.33
N PHE A 181 -44.42 57.60 -2.38
CA PHE A 181 -43.18 58.06 -1.74
C PHE A 181 -42.46 56.95 -0.97
N PHE A 182 -43.21 56.09 -0.27
CA PHE A 182 -42.65 54.92 0.40
C PHE A 182 -41.95 53.96 -0.57
N ILE A 183 -42.57 53.67 -1.72
CA ILE A 183 -41.97 52.78 -2.74
C ILE A 183 -40.73 53.41 -3.37
N ILE A 184 -40.76 54.70 -3.70
CA ILE A 184 -39.59 55.42 -4.24
C ILE A 184 -38.44 55.40 -3.23
N TRP A 185 -38.73 55.65 -1.94
CA TRP A 185 -37.75 55.56 -0.86
C TRP A 185 -37.21 54.13 -0.68
N LEU A 186 -38.07 53.12 -0.71
CA LEU A 186 -37.68 51.71 -0.56
C LEU A 186 -36.70 51.30 -1.68
N LEU A 187 -37.02 51.64 -2.93
CA LEU A 187 -36.15 51.40 -4.08
C LEU A 187 -34.84 52.20 -3.97
N GLY A 188 -34.92 53.47 -3.58
CA GLY A 188 -33.74 54.32 -3.30
C GLY A 188 -32.83 53.71 -2.23
N SER A 189 -33.40 53.22 -1.14
CA SER A 189 -32.67 52.57 -0.03
C SER A 189 -32.05 51.24 -0.45
N LEU A 190 -32.76 50.45 -1.27
CA LEU A 190 -32.22 49.19 -1.80
C LEU A 190 -31.02 49.44 -2.73
N THR A 191 -31.11 50.45 -3.59
CA THR A 191 -30.02 50.82 -4.51
C THR A 191 -28.80 51.39 -3.77
N THR A 192 -28.99 52.27 -2.79
CA THR A 192 -27.89 52.86 -2.00
C THR A 192 -27.22 51.81 -1.10
N SER A 193 -28.01 50.94 -0.45
CA SER A 193 -27.50 49.81 0.33
C SER A 193 -26.66 48.87 -0.54
N ASN A 194 -27.17 48.48 -1.72
CA ASN A 194 -26.42 47.67 -2.68
C ASN A 194 -25.13 48.36 -3.14
N HIS A 195 -25.17 49.66 -3.42
CA HIS A 195 -24.00 50.43 -3.80
C HIS A 195 -22.93 50.43 -2.69
N GLN A 196 -23.33 50.64 -1.43
CA GLN A 196 -22.42 50.63 -0.29
C GLN A 196 -21.84 49.24 -0.02
N ILE A 197 -22.64 48.17 -0.10
CA ILE A 197 -22.14 46.79 -0.02
C ILE A 197 -21.11 46.53 -1.13
N ASN A 198 -21.39 46.96 -2.36
CA ASN A 198 -20.46 46.79 -3.48
C ASN A 198 -19.15 47.56 -3.25
N LYS A 199 -19.22 48.77 -2.67
CA LYS A 199 -18.03 49.54 -2.28
C LYS A 199 -17.21 48.81 -1.21
N ILE A 200 -17.86 48.21 -0.21
CA ILE A 200 -17.21 47.39 0.82
C ILE A 200 -16.55 46.17 0.19
N LYS A 201 -17.24 45.46 -0.71
CA LYS A 201 -16.69 44.29 -1.41
C LYS A 201 -15.44 44.62 -2.25
N LYS A 202 -15.34 45.83 -2.78
CA LYS A 202 -14.15 46.33 -3.49
C LYS A 202 -13.05 46.83 -2.56
N SER A 203 -13.30 46.96 -1.26
CA SER A 203 -12.31 47.47 -0.30
C SER A 203 -11.19 46.47 -0.04
N ASN A 204 -10.00 47.00 0.26
CA ASN A 204 -8.86 46.19 0.68
C ASN A 204 -9.17 45.34 1.93
N ASN A 205 -9.97 45.86 2.86
CA ASN A 205 -10.37 45.12 4.06
C ASN A 205 -11.19 43.87 3.72
N TYR A 206 -12.16 43.97 2.81
CA TYR A 206 -12.94 42.83 2.37
C TYR A 206 -12.09 41.82 1.59
N ASN A 207 -11.27 42.29 0.64
CA ASN A 207 -10.38 41.43 -0.14
C ASN A 207 -9.38 40.68 0.75
N ASN A 208 -8.80 41.34 1.75
CA ASN A 208 -7.90 40.72 2.72
C ASN A 208 -8.61 39.72 3.63
N LEU A 209 -9.87 39.99 4.02
CA LEU A 209 -10.64 39.12 4.90
C LEU A 209 -11.18 37.88 4.17
N VAL A 210 -11.62 38.04 2.93
CA VAL A 210 -12.38 37.03 2.19
C VAL A 210 -11.53 36.44 1.07
N THR A 211 -11.24 37.22 0.03
CA THR A 211 -10.59 36.72 -1.19
C THR A 211 -9.21 36.10 -0.90
N ASN A 212 -8.34 36.82 -0.20
CA ASN A 212 -6.98 36.37 0.06
C ASN A 212 -6.96 35.16 1.01
N ARG A 213 -7.76 35.17 2.08
CA ARG A 213 -7.82 34.06 3.05
C ARG A 213 -8.50 32.81 2.48
N LEU A 214 -9.53 32.95 1.65
CA LEU A 214 -10.13 31.81 0.97
C LEU A 214 -9.16 31.18 -0.02
N THR A 215 -8.38 32.01 -0.72
CA THR A 215 -7.33 31.54 -1.63
C THR A 215 -6.23 30.81 -0.86
N SER A 216 -5.77 31.36 0.28
CA SER A 216 -4.76 30.69 1.11
C SER A 216 -5.28 29.37 1.70
N ILE A 217 -6.54 29.31 2.15
CA ILE A 217 -7.15 28.06 2.62
C ILE A 217 -7.23 27.02 1.49
N LYS A 218 -7.58 27.45 0.27
CA LYS A 218 -7.61 26.55 -0.89
C LYS A 218 -6.22 25.99 -1.21
N LEU A 219 -5.18 26.79 -1.08
CA LEU A 219 -3.79 26.34 -1.22
C LEU A 219 -3.42 25.37 -0.08
N GLU A 220 -3.76 25.69 1.17
CA GLU A 220 -3.55 24.83 2.35
C GLU A 220 -4.25 23.46 2.17
N GLU A 221 -5.46 23.45 1.62
CA GLU A 221 -6.20 22.21 1.31
C GLU A 221 -5.52 21.36 0.23
N VAL A 222 -5.01 21.99 -0.83
CA VAL A 222 -4.28 21.28 -1.90
C VAL A 222 -2.98 20.69 -1.38
N GLU A 223 -2.20 21.47 -0.63
CA GLU A 223 -0.93 21.05 -0.04
C GLU A 223 -1.13 19.91 0.98
N LEU A 224 -2.15 20.03 1.83
CA LEU A 224 -2.56 19.00 2.78
C LEU A 224 -2.86 17.68 2.07
N ASN A 225 -3.72 17.72 1.06
CA ASN A 225 -4.11 16.51 0.31
C ASN A 225 -2.90 15.87 -0.37
N SER A 226 -2.05 16.67 -1.03
CA SER A 226 -0.82 16.18 -1.66
C SER A 226 0.13 15.53 -0.66
N THR A 227 0.30 16.13 0.53
CA THR A 227 1.16 15.62 1.59
C THR A 227 0.66 14.27 2.11
N ILE A 228 -0.64 14.18 2.40
CA ILE A 228 -1.26 12.95 2.89
C ILE A 228 -1.21 11.84 1.84
N ASP A 229 -1.51 12.15 0.58
CA ASP A 229 -1.45 11.16 -0.50
C ASP A 229 -0.01 10.64 -0.68
N SER A 230 0.99 11.50 -0.52
CA SER A 230 2.41 11.12 -0.54
C SER A 230 2.78 10.21 0.65
N GLN A 231 2.27 10.49 1.85
CA GLN A 231 2.48 9.63 3.02
C GLN A 231 1.85 8.25 2.82
N ILE A 232 0.61 8.17 2.31
CA ILE A 232 -0.07 6.90 2.01
C ILE A 232 0.72 6.10 0.97
N ALA A 233 1.21 6.76 -0.08
CA ALA A 233 2.05 6.12 -1.10
C ALA A 233 3.32 5.53 -0.48
N LEU A 234 4.04 6.30 0.35
CA LEU A 234 5.24 5.84 1.04
C LEU A 234 4.97 4.63 1.95
N THR A 235 3.87 4.63 2.69
CA THR A 235 3.48 3.49 3.55
C THR A 235 3.19 2.24 2.73
N LYS A 236 2.51 2.38 1.57
CA LYS A 236 2.30 1.26 0.63
C LYS A 236 3.61 0.74 0.06
N ASP A 237 4.52 1.63 -0.33
CA ASP A 237 5.81 1.25 -0.90
C ASP A 237 6.69 0.52 0.13
N LYS A 238 6.74 0.99 1.37
CA LYS A 238 7.43 0.28 2.47
C LYS A 238 6.86 -1.13 2.68
N ALA A 239 5.54 -1.29 2.65
CA ALA A 239 4.90 -2.59 2.77
C ALA A 239 5.26 -3.51 1.59
N ASN A 240 5.23 -2.99 0.37
CA ASN A 240 5.61 -3.72 -0.85
C ASN A 240 7.07 -4.16 -0.83
N GLN A 241 8.00 -3.27 -0.44
CA GLN A 241 9.41 -3.60 -0.28
C GLN A 241 9.60 -4.73 0.75
N LYS A 242 8.90 -4.66 1.89
CA LYS A 242 8.97 -5.71 2.92
C LYS A 242 8.46 -7.05 2.40
N ILE A 243 7.34 -7.06 1.66
CA ILE A 243 6.80 -8.27 1.02
C ILE A 243 7.79 -8.83 -0.03
N GLN A 244 8.43 -7.95 -0.80
CA GLN A 244 9.42 -8.37 -1.78
C GLN A 244 10.66 -8.97 -1.13
N THR A 245 11.15 -8.41 -0.03
CA THR A 245 12.24 -8.98 0.77
C THR A 245 11.87 -10.36 1.31
N LEU A 246 10.65 -10.52 1.85
CA LEU A 246 10.15 -11.84 2.29
C LEU A 246 10.12 -12.86 1.15
N LYS A 247 9.70 -12.44 -0.04
CA LYS A 247 9.65 -13.28 -1.24
C LYS A 247 11.05 -13.63 -1.75
N ASN A 248 12.00 -12.70 -1.67
CA ASN A 248 13.38 -12.94 -2.05
C ASN A 248 14.02 -13.99 -1.12
N ASN A 249 13.76 -13.90 0.19
CA ASN A 249 14.26 -14.86 1.18
C ASN A 249 13.75 -16.29 0.93
N LEU A 250 12.52 -16.48 0.44
CA LEU A 250 12.02 -17.80 0.00
C LEU A 250 12.80 -18.39 -1.18
N ASN A 251 13.35 -17.54 -2.04
CA ASN A 251 14.03 -17.97 -3.26
C ASN A 251 15.55 -18.10 -3.07
N GLN A 252 16.07 -17.69 -1.91
CA GLN A 252 17.47 -17.84 -1.57
C GLN A 252 17.84 -19.32 -1.42
N PRO A 253 19.01 -19.72 -1.93
CA PRO A 253 19.44 -21.12 -2.01
C PRO A 253 19.77 -21.76 -0.66
#